data_AF-A0A0M8K7V1-F1
#
_entry.id   AF-A0A0M8K7V1-F1
#
_cell.length_a   1.000
_cell.length_b   1.000
_cell.length_c   1.000
_cell.angle_alpha   90.00
_cell.angle_beta   90.00
_cell.angle_gamma   90.00
#
_symmetry.space_group_name_H-M   'P 1'
#
loop_
_entity.id
_entity.type
_entity.pdbx_description
1 polymer ?
#
loop_
_entity_poly.entity_id
_entity_poly.type
_entity_poly.pdbx_seq_one_letter_code
_entity_poly.pdbx_strand_id
1 'polypeptide(L)'
;MATVNQSLPQTASRSFGARLLGAVWRLFKLVFALLLGVLLGVALWFLGLFFVQSVVIPIQENSRAIAALEQTLETEREATTQALAERDARIAELEQALATERNRVAALQAELEATNADLADLAAAQRTTADTVATLQRDLARVRTTLDETRETVAALETATADLDAALQTLSAQLDALALDVNAMSSDIADLQLAVLAPTGRLAQVETRVATLQAAATLMNAQREVQARNFGNARTYLALAVEDLTALRDAATDETRRATLDNVLARLAALEPTLDADPLAAEAELLAVWRTLMRLP
;
A
#
# COMPACT_ATOMS: atom_id res chain seq x y z
N MET A 1 -39.49 -59.10 -166.95
CA MET A 1 -38.42 -59.46 -167.92
C MET A 1 -37.70 -60.70 -167.42
N ALA A 2 -37.05 -61.47 -168.32
CA ALA A 2 -35.79 -62.24 -168.17
C ALA A 2 -35.40 -62.86 -166.79
N THR A 3 -34.93 -64.11 -166.65
CA THR A 3 -34.42 -65.17 -167.59
C THR A 3 -34.34 -66.52 -166.80
N VAL A 4 -34.60 -67.73 -167.33
CA VAL A 4 -33.70 -68.68 -168.08
C VAL A 4 -32.46 -69.12 -167.25
N ASN A 5 -32.01 -70.40 -167.12
CA ASN A 5 -32.38 -71.74 -167.64
C ASN A 5 -32.05 -72.86 -166.58
N GLN A 6 -32.54 -74.12 -166.63
CA GLN A 6 -31.97 -75.37 -167.27
C GLN A 6 -30.43 -75.56 -167.12
N SER A 7 -29.80 -76.74 -166.95
CA SER A 7 -30.15 -78.19 -167.01
C SER A 7 -29.12 -79.04 -166.19
N LEU A 8 -29.44 -80.17 -165.51
CA LEU A 8 -29.32 -81.61 -165.92
C LEU A 8 -28.02 -82.03 -166.66
N PRO A 9 -27.50 -83.30 -166.58
CA PRO A 9 -28.03 -84.53 -165.93
C PRO A 9 -27.01 -85.45 -165.15
N GLN A 10 -27.56 -86.54 -164.56
CA GLN A 10 -27.08 -87.94 -164.33
C GLN A 10 -25.57 -88.33 -164.46
N THR A 11 -25.03 -89.32 -163.74
CA THR A 11 -25.54 -90.65 -163.29
C THR A 11 -25.13 -90.94 -161.80
N ALA A 12 -25.11 -92.13 -161.15
CA ALA A 12 -25.19 -93.57 -161.53
C ALA A 12 -25.72 -94.47 -160.36
N SER A 13 -25.38 -95.77 -160.34
CA SER A 13 -25.71 -96.79 -159.31
C SER A 13 -24.48 -97.20 -158.47
N ARG A 14 -24.54 -97.73 -157.23
CA ARG A 14 -25.33 -98.86 -156.72
C ARG A 14 -25.75 -98.73 -155.22
N SER A 15 -26.59 -99.69 -154.77
CA SER A 15 -27.17 -99.88 -153.43
C SER A 15 -26.11 -100.16 -152.32
N PHE A 16 -26.39 -100.13 -151.01
CA PHE A 16 -27.37 -100.96 -150.29
C PHE A 16 -27.41 -100.66 -148.77
N GLY A 17 -28.61 -100.55 -148.19
CA GLY A 17 -28.96 -100.85 -146.78
C GLY A 17 -28.25 -100.12 -145.62
N ALA A 18 -26.95 -100.35 -145.44
CA ALA A 18 -26.29 -100.22 -144.14
C ALA A 18 -25.99 -98.78 -143.66
N ARG A 19 -26.00 -97.78 -144.55
CA ARG A 19 -25.50 -96.44 -144.23
C ARG A 19 -26.52 -95.49 -143.58
N LEU A 20 -27.83 -95.75 -143.65
CA LEU A 20 -28.84 -94.88 -143.01
C LEU A 20 -28.79 -94.98 -141.47
N LEU A 21 -28.83 -96.19 -140.89
CA LEU A 21 -28.68 -96.36 -139.44
C LEU A 21 -27.34 -95.80 -138.95
N GLY A 22 -26.25 -96.06 -139.68
CA GLY A 22 -24.92 -95.53 -139.36
C GLY A 22 -24.74 -94.02 -139.57
N ALA A 23 -25.67 -93.35 -140.25
CA ALA A 23 -25.72 -91.89 -140.33
C ALA A 23 -26.53 -91.31 -139.16
N VAL A 24 -27.71 -91.87 -138.87
CA VAL A 24 -28.53 -91.48 -137.71
C VAL A 24 -27.77 -91.69 -136.40
N TRP A 25 -27.05 -92.81 -136.23
CA TRP A 25 -26.24 -93.06 -135.03
C TRP A 25 -25.08 -92.07 -134.88
N ARG A 26 -24.47 -91.62 -136.00
CA ARG A 26 -23.42 -90.58 -135.95
C ARG A 26 -24.00 -89.20 -135.67
N LEU A 27 -25.16 -88.85 -136.25
CA LEU A 27 -25.85 -87.60 -135.93
C LEU A 27 -26.26 -87.58 -134.45
N PHE A 28 -26.85 -88.67 -133.95
CA PHE A 28 -27.18 -88.85 -132.54
C PHE A 28 -25.94 -88.71 -131.65
N LYS A 29 -24.80 -89.35 -132.01
CA LYS A 29 -23.54 -89.22 -131.25
C LYS A 29 -22.97 -87.78 -131.27
N LEU A 30 -23.15 -87.03 -132.36
CA LEU A 30 -22.68 -85.64 -132.49
C LEU A 30 -23.59 -84.68 -131.72
N VAL A 31 -24.91 -84.83 -131.83
CA VAL A 31 -25.91 -84.11 -131.02
C VAL A 31 -25.73 -84.45 -129.54
N PHE A 32 -25.46 -85.71 -129.18
CA PHE A 32 -25.16 -86.12 -127.81
C PHE A 32 -23.85 -85.49 -127.31
N ALA A 33 -22.79 -85.44 -128.12
CA ALA A 33 -21.54 -84.78 -127.75
C ALA A 33 -21.71 -83.26 -127.59
N LEU A 34 -22.54 -82.61 -128.41
CA LEU A 34 -22.86 -81.18 -128.29
C LEU A 34 -23.75 -80.91 -127.08
N LEU A 35 -24.76 -81.74 -126.82
CA LEU A 35 -25.57 -81.71 -125.59
C LEU A 35 -24.70 -81.94 -124.35
N LEU A 36 -23.75 -82.87 -124.39
CA LEU A 36 -22.83 -83.13 -123.29
C LEU A 36 -21.85 -81.96 -123.10
N GLY A 37 -21.38 -81.33 -124.16
CA GLY A 37 -20.55 -80.12 -124.10
C GLY A 37 -21.31 -78.90 -123.54
N VAL A 38 -22.57 -78.71 -123.96
CA VAL A 38 -23.47 -77.69 -123.39
C VAL A 38 -23.80 -78.00 -121.94
N LEU A 39 -24.07 -79.27 -121.58
CA LEU A 39 -24.37 -79.70 -120.22
C LEU A 39 -23.15 -79.57 -119.29
N LEU A 40 -21.94 -79.85 -119.79
CA LEU A 40 -20.67 -79.58 -119.08
C LEU A 40 -20.41 -78.06 -118.96
N GLY A 41 -20.70 -77.26 -119.99
CA GLY A 41 -20.58 -75.80 -119.93
C GLY A 41 -21.56 -75.17 -118.94
N VAL A 42 -22.82 -75.62 -118.96
CA VAL A 42 -23.85 -75.24 -117.97
C VAL A 42 -23.47 -75.72 -116.58
N ALA A 43 -22.95 -76.94 -116.42
CA ALA A 43 -22.48 -77.46 -115.14
C ALA A 43 -21.26 -76.69 -114.61
N LEU A 44 -20.30 -76.29 -115.45
CA LEU A 44 -19.16 -75.46 -115.05
C LEU A 44 -19.57 -74.02 -114.74
N TRP A 45 -20.54 -73.45 -115.47
CA TRP A 45 -21.11 -72.15 -115.15
C TRP A 45 -21.90 -72.18 -113.84
N PHE A 46 -22.73 -73.21 -113.63
CA PHE A 46 -23.41 -73.44 -112.34
C PHE A 46 -22.42 -73.74 -111.22
N LEU A 47 -21.32 -74.45 -111.47
CA LEU A 47 -20.31 -74.73 -110.46
C LEU A 47 -19.51 -73.46 -110.10
N GLY A 48 -19.22 -72.60 -111.08
CA GLY A 48 -18.63 -71.28 -110.84
C GLY A 48 -19.57 -70.36 -110.07
N LEU A 49 -20.85 -70.29 -110.47
CA LEU A 49 -21.89 -69.53 -109.77
C LEU A 49 -22.14 -70.07 -108.35
N PHE A 50 -22.20 -71.39 -108.19
CA PHE A 50 -22.34 -72.07 -106.91
C PHE A 50 -21.10 -71.86 -106.03
N PHE A 51 -19.88 -71.90 -106.57
CA PHE A 51 -18.67 -71.60 -105.81
C PHE A 51 -18.64 -70.13 -105.37
N VAL A 52 -19.08 -69.20 -106.24
CA VAL A 52 -19.28 -67.80 -105.85
C VAL A 52 -20.30 -67.68 -104.72
N GLN A 53 -21.46 -68.33 -104.83
CA GLN A 53 -22.54 -68.22 -103.83
C GLN A 53 -22.29 -68.99 -102.52
N SER A 54 -21.62 -70.13 -102.55
CA SER A 54 -21.41 -71.02 -101.39
C SER A 54 -20.04 -70.89 -100.72
N VAL A 55 -19.05 -70.29 -101.40
CA VAL A 55 -17.70 -70.10 -100.88
C VAL A 55 -17.31 -68.63 -100.88
N VAL A 56 -17.39 -67.93 -102.02
CA VAL A 56 -16.87 -66.56 -102.12
C VAL A 56 -17.73 -65.54 -101.36
N ILE A 57 -19.06 -65.58 -101.49
CA ILE A 57 -19.97 -64.68 -100.76
C ILE A 57 -19.81 -64.84 -99.24
N PRO A 58 -19.95 -66.05 -98.63
CA PRO A 58 -19.80 -66.18 -97.18
C PRO A 58 -18.37 -65.87 -96.69
N ILE A 59 -17.32 -66.07 -97.50
CA ILE A 59 -15.97 -65.60 -97.14
C ILE A 59 -15.89 -64.07 -97.17
N GLN A 60 -16.53 -63.38 -98.12
CA GLN A 60 -16.59 -61.92 -98.12
C GLN A 60 -17.43 -61.35 -96.97
N GLU A 61 -18.53 -62.01 -96.61
CA GLU A 61 -19.35 -61.64 -95.45
C GLU A 61 -18.58 -61.84 -94.14
N ASN A 62 -17.93 -62.99 -93.96
CA ASN A 62 -17.04 -63.24 -92.82
C ASN A 62 -15.86 -62.24 -92.77
N SER A 63 -15.24 -61.92 -93.91
CA SER A 63 -14.15 -60.94 -93.97
C SER A 63 -14.60 -59.53 -93.59
N ARG A 64 -15.82 -59.11 -93.99
CA ARG A 64 -16.43 -57.84 -93.56
C ARG A 64 -16.81 -57.86 -92.08
N ALA A 65 -17.32 -58.99 -91.58
CA ALA A 65 -17.66 -59.15 -90.17
C ALA A 65 -16.42 -59.10 -89.28
N ILE A 66 -15.31 -59.73 -89.69
CA ILE A 66 -14.01 -59.65 -89.01
C ILE A 66 -13.51 -58.21 -88.99
N ALA A 67 -13.49 -57.50 -90.14
CA ALA A 67 -13.06 -56.11 -90.18
C ALA A 67 -13.94 -55.17 -89.32
N ALA A 68 -15.25 -55.43 -89.24
CA ALA A 68 -16.16 -54.69 -88.36
C ALA A 68 -15.90 -55.00 -86.88
N LEU A 69 -15.62 -56.26 -86.52
CA LEU A 69 -15.23 -56.65 -85.16
C LEU A 69 -13.87 -56.06 -84.75
N GLU A 70 -12.89 -56.03 -85.66
CA GLU A 70 -11.60 -55.38 -85.44
C GLU A 70 -11.77 -53.87 -85.20
N GLN A 71 -12.59 -53.20 -86.03
CA GLN A 71 -12.93 -51.78 -85.82
C GLN A 71 -13.66 -51.54 -84.49
N THR A 72 -14.63 -52.39 -84.12
CA THR A 72 -15.33 -52.29 -82.82
C THR A 72 -14.37 -52.49 -81.66
N LEU A 73 -13.50 -53.50 -81.72
CA LEU A 73 -12.55 -53.83 -80.66
C LEU A 73 -11.48 -52.74 -80.48
N GLU A 74 -11.03 -52.09 -81.56
CA GLU A 74 -10.12 -50.94 -81.45
C GLU A 74 -10.87 -49.70 -80.90
N THR A 75 -12.12 -49.47 -81.30
CA THR A 75 -12.96 -48.41 -80.70
C THR A 75 -13.19 -48.62 -79.20
N GLU A 76 -13.43 -49.87 -78.77
CA GLU A 76 -13.55 -50.23 -77.34
C GLU A 76 -12.23 -50.07 -76.59
N ARG A 77 -11.09 -50.34 -77.23
CA ARG A 77 -9.75 -50.09 -76.66
C ARG A 77 -9.44 -48.61 -76.52
N GLU A 78 -9.72 -47.79 -77.53
CA GLU A 78 -9.57 -46.34 -77.46
C GLU A 78 -10.43 -45.76 -76.34
N ALA A 79 -11.73 -46.12 -76.29
CA ALA A 79 -12.65 -45.70 -75.23
C ALA A 79 -12.22 -46.18 -73.84
N THR A 80 -11.71 -47.41 -73.71
CA THR A 80 -11.19 -47.94 -72.44
C THR A 80 -9.91 -47.21 -72.01
N THR A 81 -9.02 -46.89 -72.96
CA THR A 81 -7.77 -46.17 -72.70
C THR A 81 -8.05 -44.72 -72.28
N GLN A 82 -8.99 -44.05 -72.94
CA GLN A 82 -9.47 -42.73 -72.52
C GLN A 82 -10.12 -42.79 -71.13
N ALA A 83 -11.01 -43.75 -70.87
CA ALA A 83 -11.66 -43.90 -69.56
C ALA A 83 -10.67 -44.26 -68.43
N LEU A 84 -9.52 -44.87 -68.73
CA LEU A 84 -8.42 -45.04 -67.78
C LEU A 84 -7.67 -43.72 -67.57
N ALA A 85 -7.28 -43.00 -68.63
CA ALA A 85 -6.59 -41.71 -68.51
C ALA A 85 -7.42 -40.66 -67.76
N GLU A 86 -8.74 -40.61 -67.95
CA GLU A 86 -9.66 -39.75 -67.21
C GLU A 86 -9.74 -40.13 -65.72
N ARG A 87 -9.66 -41.43 -65.39
CA ARG A 87 -9.61 -41.92 -64.00
C ARG A 87 -8.27 -41.60 -63.35
N ASP A 88 -7.15 -41.80 -64.04
CA ASP A 88 -5.81 -41.51 -63.53
C ASP A 88 -5.63 -40.00 -63.27
N ALA A 89 -6.12 -39.15 -64.18
CA ALA A 89 -6.21 -37.71 -63.96
C ALA A 89 -7.06 -37.37 -62.73
N ARG A 90 -8.23 -37.99 -62.57
CA ARG A 90 -9.10 -37.78 -61.41
C ARG A 90 -8.51 -38.31 -60.11
N ILE A 91 -7.71 -39.37 -60.13
CA ILE A 91 -6.95 -39.86 -58.98
C ILE A 91 -5.89 -38.83 -58.59
N ALA A 92 -5.11 -38.31 -59.54
CA ALA A 92 -4.11 -37.27 -59.29
C ALA A 92 -4.73 -35.97 -58.69
N GLU A 93 -5.89 -35.53 -59.18
CA GLU A 93 -6.65 -34.41 -58.58
C GLU A 93 -7.04 -34.71 -57.12
N LEU A 94 -7.53 -35.92 -56.83
CA LEU A 94 -7.95 -36.32 -55.49
C LEU A 94 -6.75 -36.48 -54.54
N GLU A 95 -5.60 -36.97 -55.02
CA GLU A 95 -4.36 -37.03 -54.25
C GLU A 95 -3.83 -35.63 -53.91
N GLN A 96 -3.88 -34.69 -54.86
CA GLN A 96 -3.50 -33.29 -54.62
C GLN A 96 -4.45 -32.58 -53.63
N ALA A 97 -5.76 -32.83 -53.73
CA ALA A 97 -6.74 -32.32 -52.78
C ALA A 97 -6.53 -32.91 -51.38
N LEU A 98 -6.27 -34.22 -51.28
CA LEU A 98 -5.96 -34.90 -50.03
C LEU A 98 -4.63 -34.43 -49.40
N ALA A 99 -3.62 -34.12 -50.21
CA ALA A 99 -2.38 -33.51 -49.73
C ALA A 99 -2.61 -32.09 -49.18
N THR A 100 -3.45 -31.29 -49.86
CA THR A 100 -3.84 -29.96 -49.39
C THR A 100 -4.55 -30.01 -48.04
N GLU A 101 -5.54 -30.87 -47.88
CA GLU A 101 -6.28 -31.00 -46.62
C GLU A 101 -5.43 -31.65 -45.50
N ARG A 102 -4.49 -32.56 -45.81
CA ARG A 102 -3.49 -33.03 -44.83
C ARG A 102 -2.63 -31.88 -44.30
N ASN A 103 -2.13 -31.02 -45.18
CA ASN A 103 -1.35 -29.84 -44.79
C ASN A 103 -2.18 -28.85 -43.96
N ARG A 104 -3.46 -28.69 -44.30
CA ARG A 104 -4.41 -27.87 -43.53
C ARG A 104 -4.66 -28.41 -42.13
N VAL A 105 -4.86 -29.72 -41.98
CA VAL A 105 -5.02 -30.36 -40.67
C VAL A 105 -3.75 -30.19 -39.83
N ALA A 106 -2.56 -30.37 -40.40
CA ALA A 106 -1.31 -30.14 -39.69
C ALA A 106 -1.13 -28.68 -39.23
N ALA A 107 -1.51 -27.70 -40.06
CA ALA A 107 -1.50 -26.28 -39.68
C ALA A 107 -2.47 -25.98 -38.52
N LEU A 108 -3.70 -26.49 -38.59
CA LEU A 108 -4.71 -26.34 -37.54
C LEU A 108 -4.31 -27.03 -36.23
N GLN A 109 -3.56 -28.14 -36.30
CA GLN A 109 -2.98 -28.79 -35.12
C GLN A 109 -1.93 -27.89 -34.44
N ALA A 110 -1.01 -27.30 -35.20
CA ALA A 110 -0.02 -26.37 -34.66
C ALA A 110 -0.65 -25.09 -34.09
N GLU A 111 -1.70 -24.55 -34.73
CA GLU A 111 -2.46 -23.39 -34.24
C GLU A 111 -3.21 -23.72 -32.93
N LEU A 112 -3.77 -24.93 -32.81
CA LEU A 112 -4.39 -25.42 -31.59
C LEU A 112 -3.37 -25.66 -30.47
N GLU A 113 -2.18 -26.19 -30.77
CA GLU A 113 -1.09 -26.36 -29.80
C GLU A 113 -0.60 -24.99 -29.26
N ALA A 114 -0.41 -24.00 -30.14
CA ALA A 114 -0.08 -22.63 -29.75
C ALA A 114 -1.18 -22.01 -28.87
N THR A 115 -2.45 -22.13 -29.27
CA THR A 115 -3.60 -21.62 -28.49
C THR A 115 -3.68 -22.26 -27.09
N ASN A 116 -3.33 -23.55 -26.96
CA ASN A 116 -3.30 -24.22 -25.66
C ASN A 116 -2.12 -23.74 -24.78
N ALA A 117 -0.98 -23.37 -25.38
CA ALA A 117 0.14 -22.77 -24.65
C ALA A 117 -0.23 -21.36 -24.14
N ASP A 118 -0.80 -20.50 -25.00
CA ASP A 118 -1.27 -19.16 -24.63
C ASP A 118 -2.30 -19.21 -23.49
N LEU A 119 -3.21 -20.20 -23.50
CA LEU A 119 -4.18 -20.41 -22.42
C LEU A 119 -3.52 -20.87 -21.10
N ALA A 120 -2.45 -21.66 -21.16
CA ALA A 120 -1.71 -22.08 -19.97
C ALA A 120 -0.94 -20.91 -19.33
N ASP A 121 -0.28 -20.09 -20.15
CA ASP A 121 0.43 -18.89 -19.69
C ASP A 121 -0.55 -17.83 -19.15
N LEU A 122 -1.71 -17.64 -19.78
CA LEU A 122 -2.76 -16.77 -19.28
C LEU A 122 -3.30 -17.24 -17.92
N ALA A 123 -3.48 -18.55 -17.73
CA ALA A 123 -3.90 -19.12 -16.44
C ALA A 123 -2.83 -18.93 -15.34
N ALA A 124 -1.54 -19.05 -15.68
CA ALA A 124 -0.44 -18.77 -14.77
C ALA A 124 -0.35 -17.28 -14.39
N ALA A 125 -0.55 -16.37 -15.34
CA ALA A 125 -0.63 -14.93 -15.11
C ALA A 125 -1.85 -14.54 -14.26
N GLN A 126 -3.02 -15.15 -14.50
CA GLN A 126 -4.23 -14.96 -13.70
C GLN A 126 -4.00 -15.42 -12.26
N ARG A 127 -3.35 -16.58 -12.05
CA ARG A 127 -3.01 -17.08 -10.70
C ARG A 127 -2.08 -16.12 -9.97
N THR A 128 -0.99 -15.70 -10.62
CA THR A 128 -0.05 -14.71 -10.07
C THR A 128 -0.75 -13.40 -9.68
N THR A 129 -1.72 -12.96 -10.49
CA THR A 129 -2.55 -11.79 -10.20
C THR A 129 -3.44 -12.01 -8.97
N ALA A 130 -4.08 -13.18 -8.85
CA ALA A 130 -4.91 -13.52 -7.68
C ALA A 130 -4.09 -13.59 -6.38
N ASP A 131 -2.92 -14.23 -6.40
CA ASP A 131 -2.01 -14.32 -5.25
C ASP A 131 -1.47 -12.93 -4.84
N THR A 132 -1.26 -12.04 -5.81
CA THR A 132 -0.91 -10.62 -5.58
C THR A 132 -2.06 -9.87 -4.92
N VAL A 133 -3.30 -10.00 -5.41
CA VAL A 133 -4.49 -9.37 -4.81
C VAL A 133 -4.74 -9.88 -3.38
N ALA A 134 -4.62 -11.19 -3.15
CA ALA A 134 -4.74 -11.78 -1.82
C ALA A 134 -3.61 -11.35 -0.85
N THR A 135 -2.51 -10.81 -1.36
CA THR A 135 -1.43 -10.20 -0.56
C THR A 135 -1.78 -8.76 -0.22
N LEU A 136 -2.12 -7.94 -1.22
CA LEU A 136 -2.55 -6.55 -1.02
C LEU A 136 -3.77 -6.42 -0.08
N GLN A 137 -4.69 -7.39 -0.09
CA GLN A 137 -5.81 -7.44 0.86
C GLN A 137 -5.37 -7.63 2.31
N ARG A 138 -4.35 -8.47 2.56
CA ARG A 138 -3.79 -8.71 3.91
C ARG A 138 -3.00 -7.50 4.38
N ASP A 139 -2.23 -6.87 3.49
CA ASP A 139 -1.47 -5.66 3.81
C ASP A 139 -2.40 -4.48 4.09
N LEU A 140 -3.47 -4.30 3.31
CA LEU A 140 -4.51 -3.30 3.58
C LEU A 140 -5.24 -3.53 4.91
N ALA A 141 -5.50 -4.78 5.28
CA ALA A 141 -6.07 -5.11 6.59
C ALA A 141 -5.12 -4.71 7.73
N ARG A 142 -3.83 -5.04 7.59
CA ARG A 142 -2.78 -4.67 8.57
C ARG A 142 -2.62 -3.16 8.70
N VAL A 143 -2.61 -2.42 7.60
CA VAL A 143 -2.54 -0.95 7.59
C VAL A 143 -3.75 -0.32 8.28
N ARG A 144 -4.95 -0.91 8.17
CA ARG A 144 -6.13 -0.46 8.92
C ARG A 144 -5.94 -0.64 10.43
N THR A 145 -5.56 -1.84 10.87
CA THR A 145 -5.29 -2.12 12.29
C THR A 145 -4.28 -1.13 12.87
N THR A 146 -3.13 -0.94 12.22
CA THR A 146 -2.11 0.01 12.70
C THR A 146 -2.57 1.48 12.66
N LEU A 147 -3.45 1.86 11.73
CA LEU A 147 -4.04 3.19 11.70
C LEU A 147 -5.02 3.41 12.87
N ASP A 148 -5.76 2.37 13.27
CA ASP A 148 -6.69 2.42 14.40
C ASP A 148 -5.93 2.40 15.75
N GLU A 149 -4.92 1.55 15.91
CA GLU A 149 -3.95 1.58 17.03
C GLU A 149 -3.30 2.97 17.20
N THR A 150 -2.97 3.63 16.08
CA THR A 150 -2.41 4.99 16.07
C THR A 150 -3.43 6.03 16.53
N ARG A 151 -4.71 5.90 16.16
CA ARG A 151 -5.79 6.81 16.60
C ARG A 151 -6.05 6.71 18.10
N GLU A 152 -6.10 5.50 18.64
CA GLU A 152 -6.24 5.28 20.08
C GLU A 152 -5.05 5.87 20.86
N THR A 153 -3.84 5.71 20.33
CA THR A 153 -2.62 6.32 20.90
C THR A 153 -2.68 7.85 20.89
N VAL A 154 -3.15 8.47 19.81
CA VAL A 154 -3.31 9.94 19.73
C VAL A 154 -4.36 10.43 20.73
N ALA A 155 -5.53 9.81 20.81
CA ALA A 155 -6.58 10.21 21.76
C ALA A 155 -6.14 10.09 23.23
N ALA A 156 -5.33 9.06 23.55
CA ALA A 156 -4.71 8.93 24.88
C ALA A 156 -3.69 10.04 25.18
N LEU A 157 -2.88 10.45 24.19
CA LEU A 157 -1.94 11.56 24.32
C LEU A 157 -2.65 12.91 24.43
N GLU A 158 -3.75 13.14 23.69
CA GLU A 158 -4.59 14.34 23.83
C GLU A 158 -5.17 14.45 25.25
N THR A 159 -5.68 13.33 25.79
CA THR A 159 -6.20 13.25 27.17
C THR A 159 -5.11 13.57 28.20
N ALA A 160 -3.96 12.89 28.11
CA ALA A 160 -2.82 13.13 29.01
C ALA A 160 -2.25 14.56 28.92
N THR A 161 -2.38 15.21 27.75
CA THR A 161 -1.99 16.63 27.58
C THR A 161 -2.96 17.56 28.29
N ALA A 162 -4.27 17.28 28.23
CA ALA A 162 -5.29 18.06 28.95
C ALA A 162 -5.17 17.91 30.47
N ASP A 163 -4.92 16.69 30.97
CA ASP A 163 -4.67 16.43 32.39
C ASP A 163 -3.43 17.18 32.90
N LEU A 164 -2.37 17.24 32.09
CA LEU A 164 -1.14 17.98 32.43
C LEU A 164 -1.36 19.50 32.46
N ASP A 165 -2.14 20.05 31.53
CA ASP A 165 -2.49 21.48 31.54
C ASP A 165 -3.32 21.85 32.79
N ALA A 166 -4.33 21.03 33.14
CA ALA A 166 -5.11 21.22 34.36
C ALA A 166 -4.25 21.14 35.64
N ALA A 167 -3.24 20.26 35.67
CA ALA A 167 -2.27 20.17 36.76
C ALA A 167 -1.37 21.43 36.83
N LEU A 168 -0.92 21.97 35.69
CA LEU A 168 -0.13 23.19 35.62
C LEU A 168 -0.93 24.44 36.06
N GLN A 169 -2.19 24.56 35.64
CA GLN A 169 -3.09 25.62 36.11
C GLN A 169 -3.30 25.55 37.63
N THR A 170 -3.48 24.34 38.17
CA THR A 170 -3.62 24.10 39.62
C THR A 170 -2.34 24.52 40.38
N LEU A 171 -1.15 24.16 39.86
CA LEU A 171 0.13 24.52 40.47
C LEU A 171 0.39 26.04 40.42
N SER A 172 -0.02 26.72 39.34
CA SER A 172 0.06 28.18 39.26
C SER A 172 -0.78 28.84 40.34
N ALA A 173 -2.05 28.44 40.49
CA ALA A 173 -2.93 28.98 41.51
C ALA A 173 -2.43 28.73 42.95
N GLN A 174 -1.75 27.59 43.20
CA GLN A 174 -1.08 27.32 44.47
C GLN A 174 0.13 28.22 44.70
N LEU A 175 0.90 28.53 43.66
CA LEU A 175 2.04 29.46 43.73
C LEU A 175 1.60 30.89 44.00
N ASP A 176 0.52 31.35 43.34
CA ASP A 176 -0.08 32.67 43.56
C ASP A 176 -0.62 32.81 44.99
N ALA A 177 -1.31 31.78 45.50
CA ALA A 177 -1.78 31.75 46.89
C ALA A 177 -0.60 31.80 47.90
N LEU A 178 0.45 30.99 47.69
CA LEU A 178 1.63 31.00 48.53
C LEU A 178 2.36 32.36 48.50
N ALA A 179 2.37 33.05 47.36
CA ALA A 179 2.92 34.40 47.25
C ALA A 179 2.10 35.42 48.06
N LEU A 180 0.77 35.29 48.12
CA LEU A 180 -0.07 36.13 48.98
C LEU A 180 0.19 35.85 50.46
N ASP A 181 0.26 34.58 50.87
CA ASP A 181 0.54 34.18 52.26
C ASP A 181 1.92 34.68 52.73
N VAL A 182 2.96 34.59 51.90
CA VAL A 182 4.30 35.11 52.21
C VAL A 182 4.30 36.64 52.37
N ASN A 183 3.53 37.36 51.55
CA ASN A 183 3.39 38.81 51.68
C ASN A 183 2.63 39.20 52.97
N ALA A 184 1.57 38.46 53.32
CA ALA A 184 0.85 38.65 54.59
C ALA A 184 1.76 38.41 55.80
N MET A 185 2.47 37.27 55.84
CA MET A 185 3.45 36.97 56.88
C MET A 185 4.55 38.03 57.00
N SER A 186 4.99 38.62 55.88
CA SER A 186 5.97 39.71 55.88
C SER A 186 5.43 40.97 56.56
N SER A 187 4.14 41.29 56.37
CA SER A 187 3.46 42.38 57.08
C SER A 187 3.31 42.07 58.57
N ASP A 188 2.84 40.88 58.93
CA ASP A 188 2.69 40.45 60.32
C ASP A 188 4.02 40.52 61.08
N ILE A 189 5.13 40.13 60.44
CA ILE A 189 6.48 40.24 61.02
C ILE A 189 6.88 41.70 61.25
N ALA A 190 6.57 42.62 60.32
CA ALA A 190 6.86 44.04 60.49
C ALA A 190 6.03 44.67 61.62
N ASP A 191 4.74 44.36 61.70
CA ASP A 191 3.86 44.82 62.77
C ASP A 191 4.26 44.24 64.14
N LEU A 192 4.68 42.97 64.19
CA LEU A 192 5.25 42.37 65.41
C LEU A 192 6.57 43.02 65.84
N GLN A 193 7.44 43.39 64.91
CA GLN A 193 8.67 44.14 65.23
C GLN A 193 8.35 45.51 65.87
N LEU A 194 7.41 46.25 65.30
CA LEU A 194 6.92 47.52 65.88
C LEU A 194 6.26 47.31 67.25
N ALA A 195 5.44 46.26 67.38
CA ALA A 195 4.74 45.91 68.61
C ALA A 195 5.67 45.47 69.76
N VAL A 196 6.89 44.98 69.46
CA VAL A 196 7.93 44.66 70.46
C VAL A 196 8.75 45.89 70.85
N LEU A 197 9.10 46.77 69.90
CA LEU A 197 9.91 47.96 70.17
C LEU A 197 9.28 48.91 71.20
N ALA A 198 7.97 49.16 71.11
CA ALA A 198 7.29 50.10 72.01
C ALA A 198 7.26 49.63 73.49
N PRO A 199 6.95 48.36 73.82
CA PRO A 199 7.18 47.80 75.16
C PRO A 199 8.63 47.90 75.63
N THR A 200 9.63 47.60 74.79
CA THR A 200 11.05 47.68 75.18
C THR A 200 11.45 49.11 75.58
N GLY A 201 11.06 50.12 74.80
CA GLY A 201 11.30 51.53 75.17
C GLY A 201 10.59 51.95 76.45
N ARG A 202 9.36 51.47 76.67
CA ARG A 202 8.62 51.71 77.92
C ARG A 202 9.24 51.01 79.13
N LEU A 203 9.80 49.81 78.97
CA LEU A 203 10.48 49.07 80.03
C LEU A 203 11.73 49.83 80.50
N ALA A 204 12.60 50.24 79.58
CA ALA A 204 13.79 51.04 79.91
C ALA A 204 13.44 52.37 80.61
N GLN A 205 12.32 53.01 80.25
CA GLN A 205 11.83 54.19 80.96
C GLN A 205 11.34 53.86 82.39
N VAL A 206 10.66 52.72 82.58
CA VAL A 206 10.23 52.27 83.92
C VAL A 206 11.43 51.92 84.79
N GLU A 207 12.42 51.20 84.27
CA GLU A 207 13.67 50.84 84.95
C GLU A 207 14.42 52.11 85.41
N THR A 208 14.60 53.09 84.51
CA THR A 208 15.21 54.39 84.83
C THR A 208 14.44 55.10 85.96
N ARG A 209 13.10 55.10 85.91
CA ARG A 209 12.28 55.74 86.95
C ARG A 209 12.30 55.01 88.28
N VAL A 210 12.38 53.67 88.27
CA VAL A 210 12.52 52.87 89.50
C VAL A 210 13.86 53.18 90.19
N ALA A 211 14.97 53.19 89.44
CA ALA A 211 16.28 53.54 89.98
C ALA A 211 16.32 54.99 90.52
N THR A 212 15.77 55.97 89.79
CA THR A 212 15.67 57.36 90.29
C THR A 212 14.82 57.47 91.57
N LEU A 213 13.74 56.69 91.69
CA LEU A 213 12.92 56.65 92.90
C LEU A 213 13.62 55.93 94.07
N GLN A 214 14.46 54.93 93.80
CA GLN A 214 15.30 54.27 94.81
C GLN A 214 16.32 55.27 95.38
N ALA A 215 17.13 55.91 94.52
CA ALA A 215 18.07 56.96 94.92
C ALA A 215 17.40 58.09 95.74
N ALA A 216 16.23 58.55 95.29
CA ALA A 216 15.44 59.56 95.97
C ALA A 216 14.93 59.09 97.34
N ALA A 217 14.57 57.80 97.50
CA ALA A 217 14.20 57.24 98.79
C ALA A 217 15.41 57.09 99.74
N THR A 218 16.58 56.69 99.21
CA THR A 218 17.84 56.62 99.95
C THR A 218 18.21 58.00 100.54
N LEU A 219 18.07 59.07 99.76
CA LEU A 219 18.27 60.46 100.25
C LEU A 219 17.27 60.90 101.32
N MET A 220 15.99 60.49 101.23
CA MET A 220 15.00 60.79 102.27
C MET A 220 15.28 60.05 103.58
N ASN A 221 15.93 58.88 103.52
CA ASN A 221 16.46 58.23 104.72
C ASN A 221 17.66 59.00 105.29
N ALA A 222 18.59 59.47 104.44
CA ALA A 222 19.69 60.34 104.88
C ALA A 222 19.18 61.62 105.59
N GLN A 223 18.18 62.31 105.01
CA GLN A 223 17.58 63.50 105.63
C GLN A 223 16.95 63.18 106.99
N ARG A 224 16.25 62.04 107.13
CA ARG A 224 15.67 61.60 108.40
C ARG A 224 16.73 61.40 109.49
N GLU A 225 17.87 60.79 109.14
CA GLU A 225 18.96 60.58 110.10
C GLU A 225 19.66 61.91 110.47
N VAL A 226 19.75 62.88 109.55
CA VAL A 226 20.20 64.26 109.87
C VAL A 226 19.25 64.93 110.87
N GLN A 227 17.94 64.87 110.64
CA GLN A 227 16.92 65.38 111.57
C GLN A 227 17.02 64.71 112.97
N ALA A 228 17.28 63.39 112.99
CA ALA A 228 17.52 62.63 114.22
C ALA A 228 18.88 62.89 114.88
N ARG A 229 19.75 63.74 114.29
CA ARG A 229 21.15 63.99 114.69
C ARG A 229 22.03 62.73 114.69
N ASN A 230 21.67 61.73 113.89
CA ASN A 230 22.38 60.48 113.74
C ASN A 230 23.32 60.53 112.52
N PHE A 231 24.32 61.41 112.60
CA PHE A 231 25.17 61.75 111.46
C PHE A 231 26.07 60.59 110.95
N GLY A 232 26.20 59.51 111.72
CA GLY A 232 26.82 58.26 111.25
C GLY A 232 25.96 57.57 110.19
N ASN A 233 24.72 57.24 110.53
CA ASN A 233 23.77 56.65 109.58
C ASN A 233 23.46 57.60 108.42
N ALA A 234 23.40 58.92 108.66
CA ALA A 234 23.21 59.90 107.60
C ALA A 234 24.29 59.81 106.52
N ARG A 235 25.56 59.64 106.91
CA ARG A 235 26.68 59.41 105.97
C ARG A 235 26.55 58.07 105.24
N THR A 236 26.11 57.00 105.91
CA THR A 236 25.88 55.70 105.25
C THR A 236 24.79 55.80 104.18
N TYR A 237 23.66 56.43 104.47
CA TYR A 237 22.61 56.64 103.45
C TYR A 237 23.03 57.64 102.37
N LEU A 238 23.82 58.66 102.70
CA LEU A 238 24.39 59.59 101.71
C LEU A 238 25.32 58.86 100.72
N ALA A 239 26.20 57.99 101.22
CA ALA A 239 27.11 57.19 100.39
C ALA A 239 26.34 56.24 99.45
N LEU A 240 25.34 55.52 99.97
CA LEU A 240 24.47 54.65 99.16
C LEU A 240 23.71 55.46 98.09
N ALA A 241 23.20 56.65 98.42
CA ALA A 241 22.55 57.51 97.45
C ALA A 241 23.51 58.02 96.36
N VAL A 242 24.76 58.33 96.72
CA VAL A 242 25.81 58.71 95.76
C VAL A 242 26.16 57.52 94.84
N GLU A 243 26.18 56.29 95.35
CA GLU A 243 26.36 55.06 94.57
C GLU A 243 25.20 54.85 93.58
N ASP A 244 23.94 54.88 94.06
CA ASP A 244 22.72 54.79 93.24
C ASP A 244 22.73 55.84 92.10
N LEU A 245 23.09 57.09 92.41
CA LEU A 245 23.11 58.21 91.47
C LEU A 245 24.28 58.17 90.48
N THR A 246 25.42 57.59 90.87
CA THR A 246 26.56 57.37 89.97
C THR A 246 26.20 56.32 88.92
N ALA A 247 25.59 55.20 89.34
CA ALA A 247 25.09 54.18 88.43
C ALA A 247 24.00 54.71 87.47
N LEU A 248 23.07 55.53 87.97
CA LEU A 248 22.08 56.24 87.14
C LEU A 248 22.71 57.15 86.08
N ARG A 249 23.82 57.82 86.43
CA ARG A 249 24.56 58.70 85.50
C ARG A 249 25.28 57.88 84.43
N ASP A 250 25.92 56.77 84.79
CA ASP A 250 26.57 55.87 83.81
C ASP A 250 25.57 55.22 82.86
N ALA A 251 24.38 54.85 83.36
CA ALA A 251 23.29 54.32 82.56
C ALA A 251 22.55 55.38 81.72
N ALA A 252 22.74 56.67 82.00
CA ALA A 252 22.05 57.73 81.26
C ALA A 252 22.61 57.87 79.84
N THR A 253 21.71 57.76 78.84
CA THR A 253 22.01 58.06 77.43
C THR A 253 21.81 59.54 77.08
N ASP A 254 21.00 60.26 77.86
CA ASP A 254 20.69 61.68 77.69
C ASP A 254 21.73 62.57 78.41
N GLU A 255 22.35 63.48 77.66
CA GLU A 255 23.41 64.37 78.15
C GLU A 255 22.90 65.40 79.17
N THR A 256 21.64 65.84 79.05
CA THR A 256 20.99 66.74 80.02
C THR A 256 20.74 66.01 81.33
N ARG A 257 20.33 64.74 81.26
CA ARG A 257 20.16 63.87 82.45
C ARG A 257 21.51 63.64 83.14
N ARG A 258 22.59 63.34 82.38
CA ARG A 258 23.97 63.24 82.91
C ARG A 258 24.38 64.51 83.65
N ALA A 259 24.40 65.65 82.95
CA ALA A 259 24.84 66.93 83.53
C ALA A 259 24.03 67.34 84.78
N THR A 260 22.75 66.98 84.85
CA THR A 260 21.91 67.20 86.04
C THR A 260 22.30 66.26 87.20
N LEU A 261 22.60 64.98 86.91
CA LEU A 261 23.09 64.02 87.89
C LEU A 261 24.50 64.37 88.38
N ASP A 262 25.41 64.80 87.50
CA ASP A 262 26.75 65.28 87.87
C ASP A 262 26.68 66.51 88.79
N ASN A 263 25.76 67.45 88.51
CA ASN A 263 25.51 68.58 89.40
C ASN A 263 24.99 68.14 90.79
N VAL A 264 24.09 67.15 90.82
CA VAL A 264 23.60 66.57 92.08
C VAL A 264 24.72 65.86 92.85
N LEU A 265 25.52 65.03 92.19
CA LEU A 265 26.64 64.30 92.79
C LEU A 265 27.67 65.27 93.39
N ALA A 266 28.02 66.35 92.69
CA ALA A 266 28.91 67.39 93.19
C ALA A 266 28.36 68.10 94.44
N ARG A 267 27.04 68.33 94.50
CA ARG A 267 26.36 68.94 95.67
C ARG A 267 26.32 67.99 96.87
N LEU A 268 26.06 66.70 96.64
CA LEU A 268 26.09 65.68 97.69
C LEU A 268 27.52 65.46 98.24
N ALA A 269 28.55 65.52 97.40
CA ALA A 269 29.95 65.47 97.84
C ALA A 269 30.35 66.70 98.67
N ALA A 270 29.85 67.90 98.33
CA ALA A 270 30.05 69.11 99.13
C ALA A 270 29.29 69.08 100.47
N LEU A 271 28.25 68.24 100.59
CA LEU A 271 27.42 68.10 101.79
C LEU A 271 28.12 67.29 102.88
N GLU A 272 28.79 66.19 102.55
CA GLU A 272 29.38 65.24 103.50
C GLU A 272 30.20 65.87 104.65
N PRO A 273 31.12 66.85 104.41
CA PRO A 273 31.87 67.47 105.50
C PRO A 273 31.06 68.48 106.33
N THR A 274 29.88 68.92 105.88
CA THR A 274 29.06 69.95 106.55
C THR A 274 27.95 69.37 107.43
N LEU A 275 27.65 68.07 107.32
CA LEU A 275 26.58 67.37 108.05
C LEU A 275 26.56 67.62 109.57
N ASP A 276 27.74 67.60 110.22
CA ASP A 276 27.86 67.83 111.67
C ASP A 276 27.95 69.33 112.03
N ALA A 277 28.28 70.18 111.06
CA ALA A 277 28.66 71.58 111.27
C ALA A 277 27.50 72.56 111.09
N ASP A 278 26.63 72.32 110.09
CA ASP A 278 25.34 72.99 109.95
C ASP A 278 24.26 71.99 109.48
N PRO A 279 23.62 71.28 110.42
CA PRO A 279 22.55 70.34 110.11
C PRO A 279 21.33 70.96 109.43
N LEU A 280 21.09 72.28 109.60
CA LEU A 280 19.93 72.96 109.02
C LEU A 280 20.17 73.31 107.54
N ALA A 281 21.37 73.80 107.21
CA ALA A 281 21.78 73.95 105.82
C ALA A 281 21.85 72.59 105.12
N ALA A 282 22.35 71.55 105.80
CA ALA A 282 22.45 70.22 105.24
C ALA A 282 21.07 69.59 104.94
N GLU A 283 20.09 69.76 105.84
CA GLU A 283 18.72 69.30 105.61
C GLU A 283 18.06 70.02 104.41
N ALA A 284 18.23 71.34 104.33
CA ALA A 284 17.69 72.16 103.23
C ALA A 284 18.27 71.74 101.87
N GLU A 285 19.56 71.40 101.82
CA GLU A 285 20.25 70.99 100.59
C GLU A 285 19.88 69.56 100.15
N LEU A 286 19.73 68.61 101.07
CA LEU A 286 19.18 67.28 100.76
C LEU A 286 17.78 67.37 100.14
N LEU A 287 16.92 68.22 100.71
CA LEU A 287 15.59 68.47 100.18
C LEU A 287 15.61 69.19 98.82
N ALA A 288 16.59 70.07 98.58
CA ALA A 288 16.79 70.72 97.29
C ALA A 288 17.27 69.74 96.21
N VAL A 289 18.22 68.86 96.54
CA VAL A 289 18.68 67.77 95.65
C VAL A 289 17.55 66.80 95.33
N TRP A 290 16.79 66.33 96.34
CA TRP A 290 15.65 65.44 96.13
C TRP A 290 14.60 66.06 95.18
N ARG A 291 14.30 67.36 95.33
CA ARG A 291 13.41 68.10 94.40
C ARG A 291 13.95 68.18 92.97
N THR A 292 15.27 68.18 92.78
CA THR A 292 15.88 68.08 91.44
C THR A 292 15.72 66.69 90.86
N LEU A 293 15.99 65.64 91.64
CA LEU A 293 15.86 64.24 91.19
C LEU A 293 14.42 63.85 90.83
N MET A 294 13.44 64.29 91.63
CA MET A 294 12.00 64.11 91.35
C MET A 294 11.50 64.89 90.12
N ARG A 295 12.37 65.68 89.46
CA ARG A 295 12.11 66.40 88.21
C ARG A 295 12.95 65.91 87.04
N LEU A 296 13.76 64.86 87.21
CA LEU A 296 14.46 64.22 86.10
C LEU A 296 13.43 63.57 85.14
N PRO A 297 13.54 63.79 83.83
CA PRO A 297 12.79 63.04 82.81
C PRO A 297 13.36 61.62 82.64
#